data_AF-A0A6P5R5L0-F1
#
_entry.id   AF-A0A6P5R5L0-F1
#
_cell.length_a   1.000
_cell.length_b   1.000
_cell.length_c   1.000
_cell.angle_alpha   90.00
_cell.angle_beta   90.00
_cell.angle_gamma   90.00
#
_symmetry.space_group_name_H-M   'P 1'
#
loop_
_entity.id
_entity.type
_entity.pdbx_description
1 polymer ?
#
loop_
_entity_poly.entity_id
_entity_poly.type
_entity_poly.pdbx_seq_one_letter_code
_entity_poly.pdbx_strand_id
1 'polypeptide(L)'
;MDSDWAGLPQHLLDSVVDRLVAQLDFARFSIVCMSWHSVAKHNQSHRAKLLGRDQPPMLMISTDQEGFQSETKMICMSRSKSKFSN
;
A
#
# COMPACT_ATOMS: atom_id res chain seq x y z
N MET A 1 -5.40 -25.02 -8.68
CA MET A 1 -4.05 -24.74 -8.14
C MET A 1 -4.23 -23.61 -7.14
N ASP A 2 -4.67 -23.96 -5.94
CA ASP A 2 -4.76 -23.01 -4.83
C ASP A 2 -3.33 -22.73 -4.39
N SER A 3 -2.73 -21.73 -5.04
CA SER A 3 -1.41 -21.24 -4.65
C SER A 3 -1.60 -20.58 -3.29
N ASP A 4 -1.17 -21.26 -2.23
CA ASP A 4 -1.27 -20.76 -0.86
C ASP A 4 -0.26 -19.62 -0.64
N TRP A 5 -0.54 -18.48 -1.25
CA TRP A 5 0.22 -17.25 -1.06
C TRP A 5 0.16 -16.79 0.40
N ALA A 6 -0.85 -17.22 1.17
CA ALA A 6 -0.96 -16.89 2.59
C ALA A 6 0.14 -17.58 3.43
N GLY A 7 0.60 -18.76 3.01
CA GLY A 7 1.66 -19.55 3.64
C GLY A 7 3.10 -19.15 3.26
N LEU A 8 3.32 -18.03 2.57
CA LEU A 8 4.65 -17.63 2.15
C LEU A 8 5.52 -17.23 3.37
N PRO A 9 6.79 -17.68 3.46
CA PRO A 9 7.70 -17.27 4.52
C PRO A 9 7.85 -15.74 4.65
N GLN A 10 7.83 -15.24 5.89
CA GLN A 10 7.85 -13.80 6.17
C GLN A 10 9.06 -13.08 5.54
N HIS A 11 10.26 -13.67 5.58
CA HIS A 11 11.47 -13.07 5.00
C HIS A 11 11.36 -12.83 3.48
N LEU A 12 10.56 -13.62 2.76
CA LEU A 12 10.29 -13.40 1.33
C LEU A 12 9.34 -12.23 1.14
N LEU A 13 8.33 -12.11 1.99
CA LEU A 13 7.40 -10.97 1.98
C LEU A 13 8.13 -9.66 2.31
N ASP A 14 9.04 -9.67 3.29
CA ASP A 14 9.92 -8.53 3.60
C ASP A 14 10.80 -8.17 2.39
N SER A 15 11.38 -9.18 1.72
CA SER A 15 12.19 -8.97 0.51
C SER A 15 11.38 -8.38 -0.66
N VAL A 16 10.08 -8.67 -0.76
CA VAL A 16 9.19 -8.05 -1.75
C VAL A 16 8.95 -6.60 -1.37
N VAL A 17 8.58 -6.33 -0.12
CA VAL A 17 8.33 -4.98 0.42
C VAL A 17 9.48 -4.02 0.13
N ASP A 18 10.73 -4.46 0.28
CA ASP A 18 11.93 -3.65 0.02
C ASP A 18 12.11 -3.29 -1.46
N ARG A 19 11.56 -4.10 -2.37
CA ARG A 19 11.63 -3.88 -3.82
C ARG A 19 10.46 -3.04 -4.35
N LEU A 20 9.42 -2.82 -3.54
CA LEU A 20 8.25 -2.03 -3.92
C LEU A 20 8.51 -0.52 -3.78
N VAL A 21 9.07 0.04 -4.85
CA VAL A 21 9.35 1.50 -4.97
C VAL A 21 8.05 2.30 -5.06
N ALA A 22 7.11 1.84 -5.89
CA ALA A 22 5.83 2.53 -6.06
C ALA A 22 4.91 2.27 -4.87
N GLN A 23 4.37 3.35 -4.31
CA GLN A 23 3.42 3.27 -3.20
C GLN A 23 2.15 2.50 -3.60
N LEU A 24 1.74 2.63 -4.87
CA LEU A 24 0.63 1.88 -5.47
C LEU A 24 0.83 0.36 -5.34
N ASP A 25 2.00 -0.14 -5.70
CA ASP A 25 2.28 -1.57 -5.67
C ASP A 25 2.35 -2.09 -4.24
N PHE A 26 2.81 -1.28 -3.29
CA PHE A 26 2.74 -1.63 -1.87
C PHE A 26 1.31 -1.72 -1.32
N ALA A 27 0.42 -0.83 -1.74
CA ALA A 27 -0.97 -0.97 -1.32
C ALA A 27 -1.64 -2.20 -1.93
N ARG A 28 -1.36 -2.49 -3.22
CA ARG A 28 -1.81 -3.74 -3.87
C ARG A 28 -1.27 -4.98 -3.16
N PHE A 29 -0.01 -4.95 -2.73
CA PHE A 29 0.59 -6.01 -1.92
C PHE A 29 -0.18 -6.21 -0.59
N SER A 30 -0.59 -5.14 0.07
CA SER A 30 -1.26 -5.21 1.37
C SER A 30 -2.67 -5.81 1.33
N ILE A 31 -3.30 -5.91 0.16
CA ILE A 31 -4.69 -6.42 0.02
C ILE A 31 -4.78 -7.87 -0.47
N VAL A 32 -3.64 -8.56 -0.67
CA VAL A 32 -3.62 -9.95 -1.16
C VAL A 32 -4.31 -10.90 -0.17
N CYS A 33 -3.90 -10.87 1.09
CA CYS A 33 -4.50 -11.63 2.18
C CYS A 33 -4.06 -11.06 3.54
N MET A 34 -4.60 -11.59 4.65
CA MET A 34 -4.31 -11.05 5.98
C MET A 34 -2.84 -11.19 6.41
N SER A 35 -2.14 -12.25 5.99
CA SER A 35 -0.72 -12.42 6.34
C SER A 35 0.15 -11.35 5.66
N TRP A 36 -0.11 -11.05 4.39
CA TRP A 36 0.59 -10.00 3.63
C TRP A 36 0.26 -8.61 4.18
N HIS A 37 -1.00 -8.36 4.54
CA HIS A 37 -1.40 -7.14 5.22
C HIS A 37 -0.64 -6.92 6.53
N SER A 38 -0.46 -7.99 7.33
CA SER A 38 0.31 -7.93 8.58
C SER A 38 1.76 -7.52 8.33
N VAL A 39 2.41 -8.10 7.33
CA VAL A 39 3.79 -7.76 6.94
C VAL A 39 3.88 -6.32 6.41
N ALA A 40 2.92 -5.89 5.59
CA ALA A 40 2.86 -4.52 5.11
C ALA A 40 2.77 -3.52 6.29
N LYS A 41 1.90 -3.81 7.26
CA LYS A 41 1.74 -2.97 8.47
C LYS A 41 3.03 -2.93 9.31
N HIS A 42 3.71 -4.06 9.47
CA HIS A 42 4.97 -4.13 10.21
C HIS A 42 6.08 -3.29 9.56
N ASN A 43 6.20 -3.38 8.23
CA ASN A 43 7.25 -2.73 7.45
C ASN A 43 6.93 -1.28 7.03
N GLN A 44 5.73 -0.77 7.32
CA GLN A 44 5.30 0.56 6.89
C GLN A 44 6.26 1.67 7.36
N SER A 45 6.73 1.59 8.61
CA SER A 45 7.67 2.57 9.16
C SER A 45 9.07 2.46 8.56
N HIS A 46 9.51 1.24 8.23
CA HIS A 46 10.78 0.99 7.56
C HIS A 46 10.78 1.54 6.13
N ARG A 47 9.73 1.23 5.35
CA ARG A 47 9.54 1.78 4.01
C ARG A 47 9.47 3.31 4.00
N ALA A 48 8.77 3.92 4.96
CA ALA A 48 8.70 5.37 5.07
C ALA A 48 10.08 6.03 5.32
N LYS A 49 11.02 5.32 5.96
CA LYS A 49 12.41 5.78 6.12
C LYS A 49 13.21 5.61 4.83
N LEU A 50 13.06 4.47 4.13
CA LEU A 50 13.76 4.18 2.87
C LEU A 50 13.36 5.13 1.74
N LEU A 51 12.06 5.42 1.62
CA LEU A 51 11.50 6.24 0.53
C LEU A 51 11.44 7.74 0.86
N GLY A 52 11.86 8.13 2.07
CA GLY A 52 11.75 9.50 2.56
C GLY A 52 10.34 9.89 3.03
N ARG A 53 10.25 10.93 3.86
CA ARG A 53 8.99 11.41 4.48
C ARG A 53 8.04 12.09 3.49
N ASP A 54 8.38 12.11 2.21
CA ASP A 54 7.64 12.82 1.16
C ASP A 54 6.57 11.94 0.48
N GLN A 55 6.45 10.66 0.83
CA GLN A 55 5.38 9.79 0.32
C GLN A 55 4.02 10.21 0.90
N PRO A 56 3.09 10.70 0.06
CA PRO A 56 1.77 11.11 0.51
C PRO A 56 0.95 9.88 0.95
N PRO A 57 0.09 10.01 1.97
CA PRO A 57 -0.83 8.94 2.32
C PRO A 57 -1.78 8.68 1.14
N MET A 58 -2.05 7.40 0.88
CA MET A 58 -3.03 6.98 -0.12
C MET A 58 -4.29 6.49 0.56
N LEU A 59 -5.43 6.96 0.07
CA LEU A 59 -6.74 6.46 0.48
C LEU A 59 -7.24 5.51 -0.62
N MET A 60 -7.55 4.27 -0.24
CA MET A 60 -8.28 3.34 -1.08
C MET A 60 -9.77 3.64 -0.98
N ILE A 61 -10.41 3.92 -2.11
CA ILE A 61 -11.85 4.08 -2.20
C ILE A 61 -12.38 2.96 -3.10
N SER A 62 -13.21 2.10 -2.52
CA SER A 62 -14.02 1.17 -3.29
C SER A 62 -15.10 1.97 -4.00
N THR A 63 -15.10 1.94 -5.33
CA THR A 63 -16.22 2.50 -6.10
C THR A 63 -17.17 1.36 -6.42
N ASP A 64 -18.39 1.47 -5.92
CA ASP A 64 -19.46 0.52 -6.18
C ASP A 64 -19.92 0.76 -7.63
N GLN A 65 -19.35 0.05 -8.59
CA GLN A 65 -19.93 -0.06 -9.92
C GLN A 65 -20.80 -1.31 -9.95
N GLU A 66 -22.11 -1.11 -9.98
CA GLU A 66 -23.06 -2.18 -10.27
C GLU A 66 -22.76 -2.73 -11.68
N GLY A 67 -22.07 -3.87 -11.73
CA GLY A 67 -21.79 -4.60 -12.95
C GLY A 67 -20.31 -4.73 -13.24
N PHE A 68 -19.75 -5.88 -12.86
CA PHE A 68 -18.46 -6.43 -13.31
C PHE A 68 -17.24 -5.48 -13.21
N GLN A 69 -16.42 -5.76 -12.19
CA GLN A 69 -15.14 -5.13 -11.83
C GLN A 69 -15.28 -3.96 -10.83
N SER A 70 -15.17 -4.30 -9.53
CA SER A 70 -14.92 -3.32 -8.48
C SER A 70 -13.58 -2.63 -8.76
N GLU A 71 -13.63 -1.46 -9.38
CA GLU A 71 -12.44 -0.66 -9.64
C GLU A 71 -12.02 0.01 -8.33
N THR A 72 -10.92 -0.46 -7.74
CA THR A 72 -10.30 0.22 -6.59
C THR A 72 -9.52 1.42 -7.09
N LYS A 73 -10.05 2.62 -6.85
CA LYS A 73 -9.35 3.87 -7.15
C LYS A 73 -8.55 4.29 -5.93
N MET A 74 -7.28 4.64 -6.16
CA MET A 74 -6.42 5.20 -5.13
C MET A 74 -6.17 6.67 -5.40
N ILE A 75 -6.48 7.49 -4.39
CA ILE A 75 -6.32 8.94 -4.46
C ILE A 75 -5.11 9.32 -3.61
N CYS A 76 -4.19 10.07 -4.22
CA CYS A 76 -3.06 10.69 -3.55
C CYS A 76 -3.54 11.91 -2.76
N MET A 77 -3.44 11.88 -1.43
CA MET A 77 -3.82 13.01 -0.58
C MET A 77 -2.59 13.90 -0.34
N SER A 78 -2.49 15.01 -1.07
CA SER A 78 -1.41 15.99 -0.86
C SER A 78 -1.76 16.94 0.29
N ARG A 79 -0.80 17.17 1.20
CA ARG A 79 -0.96 18.18 2.26
C ARG A 79 -0.81 19.57 1.66
N SER A 80 -1.92 20.29 1.49
CA SER A 80 -1.87 21.70 1.10
C SER A 80 -1.10 22.51 2.16
N LYS A 81 0.05 23.07 1.78
CA LYS A 81 0.72 24.11 2.58
C LYS A 81 -0.15 25.38 2.44
N SER A 82 -0.99 25.67 3.43
CA SER A 82 -1.56 27.00 3.54
C SER A 82 -0.41 27.98 3.84
N LYS A 83 -0.11 28.86 2.88
CA LYS A 83 0.67 30.06 3.20
C LYS A 83 -0.23 30.95 4.03
N PHE A 84 -0.04 30.98 5.34
CA PHE A 84 -0.41 32.15 6.13
C PHE A 84 0.55 33.27 5.71
N SER A 85 0.10 34.13 4.81
CA SER A 85 0.76 35.41 4.57
C SER A 85 0.28 36.37 5.65
N ASN A 86 1.23 36.92 6.41
CA ASN A 86 1.04 38.00 7.37
C ASN A 86 0.98 39.33 6.61
#